data_AF-A0A914F556-F1
#
_entry.id   AF-A0A914F556-F1
#
_cell.length_a   1.000
_cell.length_b   1.000
_cell.length_c   1.000
_cell.angle_alpha   90.00
_cell.angle_beta   90.00
_cell.angle_gamma   90.00
#
_symmetry.space_group_name_H-M   'P 1'
#
loop_
_entity.id
_entity.type
_entity.pdbx_description
1 polymer ?
#
loop_
_entity_poly.entity_id
_entity_poly.type
_entity_poly.pdbx_seq_one_letter_code
_entity_poly.pdbx_strand_id
1 'polypeptide(L)'
;MVRLGVDMSERGLFENYFKTILSDFYQTTHWEGNTSIWNDNVLRERLLFYSVFFNIGDARIQASNRYRTLWAKCGTAGSWVTCNDVSPDIRAAVYCGAMINDDGTFFTQMSQTLQSVYREPSPSQQERNALTEGMACTSRVSDLRKYIILATASANGQPRDLQWLVRNPAASDVIYDLLKTMLSTISAKPDGLEYALLTMTYNWFTPERIEQLHELIPLLSSDQYQTFLNIYSDVVYRSKFGQGAYMEITRHLYDAYYPLGFTPWTRRLPTSAKPFTYQLSVQPYIPNQSFMYFSEKNFTYDANITITMQPTQDLTEIWLNSHRHVIEGYSVLNLDTNQTLTVSSITRDYQNAIIVLTMNDTIRANANIQICFNYSGFIFAETPNEGTLSNYDYLQSDGRKRFVFHKNDEIFSVRDNSKKIPIT
;
A
#
# COMPACT_ATOMS: atom_id res chain seq x y z
N MET A 1 -5.32 -9.43 2.57
CA MET A 1 -5.24 -8.12 3.23
C MET A 1 -3.93 -7.38 2.91
N VAL A 2 -2.73 -7.90 3.23
CA VAL A 2 -1.44 -7.23 2.89
C VAL A 2 -1.40 -6.81 1.41
N ARG A 3 -1.73 -7.72 0.48
CA ARG A 3 -1.70 -7.46 -0.97
C ARG A 3 -2.56 -6.27 -1.40
N LEU A 4 -3.76 -6.15 -0.83
CA LEU A 4 -4.71 -5.08 -1.15
C LEU A 4 -4.19 -3.70 -0.71
N GLY A 5 -3.38 -3.63 0.34
CA GLY A 5 -2.93 -2.35 0.90
C GLY A 5 -1.63 -1.78 0.31
N VAL A 6 -0.88 -2.54 -0.50
CA VAL A 6 0.47 -2.12 -0.94
C VAL A 6 0.44 -0.93 -1.89
N ASP A 7 -0.51 -0.92 -2.84
CA ASP A 7 -0.60 0.05 -3.93
C ASP A 7 -1.74 1.07 -3.73
N MET A 8 -2.34 1.10 -2.54
CA MET A 8 -3.49 1.93 -2.23
C MET A 8 -3.10 3.15 -1.39
N SER A 9 -3.85 4.25 -1.54
CA SER A 9 -3.55 5.50 -0.82
C SER A 9 -3.70 5.39 0.70
N GLU A 10 -4.41 4.36 1.18
CA GLU A 10 -4.60 4.08 2.60
C GLU A 10 -3.61 3.04 3.17
N ARG A 11 -2.50 2.76 2.47
CA ARG A 11 -1.46 1.82 2.92
C ARG A 11 -1.06 1.97 4.38
N GLY A 12 -0.96 3.20 4.89
CA GLY A 12 -0.59 3.44 6.29
C GLY A 12 -1.57 2.84 7.31
N LEU A 13 -2.86 2.73 6.98
CA LEU A 13 -3.84 2.02 7.81
C LEU A 13 -3.53 0.52 7.89
N PHE A 14 -3.21 -0.09 6.76
CA PHE A 14 -2.82 -1.51 6.70
C PHE A 14 -1.54 -1.76 7.47
N GLU A 15 -0.54 -0.89 7.32
CA GLU A 15 0.72 -0.99 8.07
C GLU A 15 0.47 -0.90 9.58
N ASN A 16 -0.40 -0.01 10.05
CA ASN A 16 -0.74 0.07 11.47
C ASN A 16 -1.47 -1.16 12.00
N TYR A 17 -2.35 -1.75 11.19
CA TYR A 17 -2.98 -3.02 11.52
C TYR A 17 -1.96 -4.14 11.73
N PHE A 18 -1.04 -4.30 10.79
CA PHE A 18 0.02 -5.30 10.93
C PHE A 18 0.94 -4.99 12.10
N LYS A 19 1.27 -3.71 12.34
CA LYS A 19 2.09 -3.31 13.49
C LYS A 19 1.45 -3.69 14.82
N THR A 20 0.16 -3.46 14.95
CA THR A 20 -0.59 -3.78 16.19
C THR A 20 -0.55 -5.28 16.45
N ILE A 21 -0.91 -6.09 15.46
CA ILE A 21 -0.92 -7.56 15.60
C ILE A 21 0.49 -8.10 15.87
N LEU A 22 1.49 -7.66 15.12
CA LEU A 22 2.85 -8.18 15.23
C LEU A 22 3.55 -7.75 16.52
N SER A 23 3.15 -6.64 17.14
CA SER A 23 3.77 -6.16 18.38
C SER A 23 3.65 -7.16 19.52
N ASP A 24 2.47 -7.77 19.69
CA ASP A 24 2.24 -8.76 20.74
C ASP A 24 3.08 -10.02 20.51
N PHE A 25 3.12 -10.50 19.27
CA PHE A 25 3.91 -11.67 18.90
C PHE A 25 5.42 -11.42 18.99
N TYR A 26 5.89 -10.23 18.65
CA TYR A 26 7.31 -9.91 18.66
C TYR A 26 7.89 -9.96 20.08
N GLN A 27 7.13 -9.52 21.09
CA GLN A 27 7.56 -9.56 22.50
C GLN A 27 7.86 -10.98 22.99
N THR A 28 7.19 -11.98 22.43
CA THR A 28 7.41 -13.40 22.77
C THR A 28 8.34 -14.13 21.80
N THR A 29 8.68 -13.51 20.67
CA THR A 29 9.51 -14.16 19.64
C THR A 29 10.99 -13.88 19.88
N HIS A 30 11.73 -14.93 20.20
CA HIS A 30 13.17 -14.82 20.43
C HIS A 30 13.96 -14.99 19.12
N TRP A 31 15.01 -14.18 18.96
CA TRP A 31 15.96 -14.30 17.84
C TRP A 31 16.78 -15.58 17.91
N GLU A 32 17.12 -15.98 19.14
CA GLU A 32 17.66 -17.32 19.42
C GLU A 32 16.49 -18.25 19.72
N GLY A 33 16.60 -19.53 19.44
CA GLY A 33 15.52 -20.44 19.76
C GLY A 33 15.90 -21.89 19.63
N ASN A 34 15.07 -22.73 20.23
CA ASN A 34 15.30 -24.15 20.29
C ASN A 34 15.07 -24.77 18.91
N THR A 35 16.16 -25.13 18.24
CA THR A 35 16.12 -25.76 16.91
C THR A 35 15.38 -27.10 16.90
N SER A 36 15.08 -27.70 18.06
CA SER A 36 14.36 -28.96 18.17
C SER A 36 12.84 -28.84 18.04
N ILE A 37 12.26 -27.63 18.07
CA ILE A 37 10.80 -27.43 17.99
C ILE A 37 10.45 -26.82 16.62
N TRP A 38 10.00 -27.66 15.69
CA TRP A 38 9.73 -27.24 14.31
C TRP A 38 8.70 -26.11 14.20
N ASN A 39 7.60 -26.18 14.97
CA ASN A 39 6.55 -25.14 14.95
C ASN A 39 7.10 -23.77 15.36
N ASP A 40 7.94 -23.73 16.41
CA ASP A 40 8.53 -22.49 16.91
C ASP A 40 9.49 -21.89 15.88
N ASN A 41 10.27 -22.74 15.19
CA ASN A 41 11.18 -22.31 14.14
C ASN A 41 10.44 -21.70 12.95
N VAL A 42 9.35 -22.34 12.47
CA VAL A 42 8.53 -21.83 11.37
C VAL A 42 7.83 -20.52 11.75
N LEU A 43 7.30 -20.45 12.98
CA LEU A 43 6.66 -19.24 13.47
C LEU A 43 7.68 -18.10 13.57
N ARG A 44 8.87 -18.36 14.12
CA ARG A 44 9.98 -17.42 14.21
C ARG A 44 10.44 -16.93 12.83
N GLU A 45 10.57 -17.82 11.84
CA GLU A 45 10.92 -17.46 10.46
C GLU A 45 9.99 -16.38 9.90
N ARG A 46 8.68 -16.60 10.04
CA ARG A 46 7.67 -15.67 9.52
C ARG A 46 7.58 -14.40 10.35
N LEU A 47 7.49 -14.52 11.67
CA LEU A 47 7.29 -13.38 12.56
C LEU A 47 8.46 -12.41 12.55
N LEU A 48 9.71 -12.90 12.61
CA LEU A 48 10.87 -12.01 12.62
C LEU A 48 11.02 -11.27 11.30
N PHE A 49 10.80 -11.93 10.16
CA PHE A 49 10.83 -11.26 8.87
C PHE A 49 9.83 -10.09 8.82
N TYR A 50 8.57 -10.34 9.17
CA TYR A 50 7.55 -9.29 9.15
C TYR A 50 7.77 -8.24 10.24
N SER A 51 8.32 -8.61 11.40
CA SER A 51 8.68 -7.67 12.45
C SER A 51 9.75 -6.67 11.98
N VAL A 52 10.75 -7.17 11.25
CA VAL A 52 11.75 -6.32 10.59
C VAL A 52 11.11 -5.45 9.51
N PHE A 53 10.33 -6.05 8.62
CA PHE A 53 9.69 -5.35 7.50
C PHE A 53 8.81 -4.18 7.99
N PHE A 54 7.95 -4.42 8.98
CA PHE A 54 7.02 -3.42 9.52
C PHE A 54 7.59 -2.53 10.64
N ASN A 55 8.88 -2.67 10.98
CA ASN A 55 9.55 -1.89 12.03
C ASN A 55 8.96 -2.07 13.43
N ILE A 56 8.80 -3.31 13.87
CA ILE A 56 8.28 -3.63 15.19
C ILE A 56 9.40 -3.60 16.23
N GLY A 57 9.23 -2.80 17.28
CA GLY A 57 10.21 -2.67 18.37
C GLY A 57 11.62 -2.35 17.86
N ASP A 58 12.61 -3.13 18.30
CA ASP A 58 14.01 -3.04 17.88
C ASP A 58 14.38 -4.03 16.75
N ALA A 59 13.39 -4.66 16.09
CA ALA A 59 13.63 -5.76 15.16
C ALA A 59 14.59 -5.42 14.02
N ARG A 60 14.45 -4.23 13.42
CA ARG A 60 15.35 -3.76 12.34
C ARG A 60 16.80 -3.61 12.83
N ILE A 61 16.97 -3.09 14.04
CA ILE A 61 18.30 -2.87 14.64
C ILE A 61 18.96 -4.22 14.92
N GLN A 62 18.23 -5.14 15.54
CA GLN A 62 18.70 -6.51 15.82
C GLN A 62 19.12 -7.24 14.53
N ALA A 63 18.27 -7.22 13.51
CA ALA A 63 18.56 -7.81 12.21
C ALA A 63 19.80 -7.19 11.54
N SER A 64 19.88 -5.86 11.48
CA SER A 64 21.03 -5.15 10.88
C SER A 64 22.34 -5.47 11.61
N ASN A 65 22.33 -5.49 12.94
CA ASN A 65 23.52 -5.81 13.74
C ASN A 65 23.99 -7.26 13.52
N ARG A 66 23.06 -8.21 13.42
CA ARG A 66 23.36 -9.60 13.07
C ARG A 66 23.98 -9.72 11.69
N TYR A 67 23.46 -8.99 10.70
CA TYR A 67 24.04 -8.99 9.36
C TYR A 67 25.46 -8.42 9.35
N ARG A 68 25.71 -7.30 10.04
CA ARG A 68 27.06 -6.73 10.16
C ARG A 68 28.05 -7.71 10.79
N THR A 69 27.62 -8.39 11.86
CA THR A 69 28.43 -9.41 12.54
C THR A 69 28.74 -10.58 11.60
N LEU A 70 27.72 -11.07 10.89
CA LEU A 70 27.87 -12.13 9.90
C LEU A 70 28.82 -11.71 8.77
N TRP A 71 28.66 -10.50 8.22
CA TRP A 71 29.52 -10.00 7.15
C TRP A 71 30.97 -9.83 7.60
N ALA A 72 31.22 -9.31 8.81
CA ALA A 72 32.56 -9.21 9.36
C ALA A 72 33.25 -10.57 9.50
N LYS A 73 32.48 -11.63 9.75
CA LYS A 73 32.98 -13.01 9.87
C LYS A 73 33.14 -13.70 8.51
N CYS A 74 32.18 -13.52 7.61
CA CYS A 74 32.02 -14.35 6.42
C CYS A 74 32.19 -13.63 5.08
N GLY A 75 32.26 -12.30 5.06
CA GLY A 75 32.33 -11.50 3.83
C GLY A 75 33.57 -11.76 2.97
N THR A 76 34.63 -12.33 3.56
CA THR A 76 35.85 -12.76 2.85
C THR A 76 36.06 -14.27 2.90
N ALA A 77 35.08 -15.04 3.37
CA ALA A 77 35.19 -16.50 3.42
C ALA A 77 35.06 -17.10 2.01
N GLY A 78 35.73 -18.22 1.76
CA GLY A 78 35.66 -18.92 0.47
C GLY A 78 34.27 -19.50 0.15
N SER A 79 33.42 -19.69 1.16
CA SER A 79 32.01 -20.06 1.00
C SER A 79 31.15 -19.37 2.06
N TRP A 80 30.17 -18.60 1.59
CA TRP A 80 29.19 -17.93 2.45
C TRP A 80 28.30 -18.94 3.18
N VAL A 81 27.83 -19.97 2.46
CA VAL A 81 26.90 -20.98 2.98
C VAL A 81 27.49 -21.73 4.17
N THR A 82 28.78 -22.10 4.11
CA THR A 82 29.43 -22.87 5.20
C THR A 82 29.89 -21.99 6.35
N CYS A 83 30.23 -20.72 6.11
CA CYS A 83 30.66 -19.80 7.16
C CYS A 83 29.48 -19.26 7.99
N ASN A 84 28.32 -19.09 7.35
CA ASN A 84 27.15 -18.46 7.93
C ASN A 84 26.54 -19.31 9.06
N ASP A 85 26.72 -18.85 10.29
CA ASP A 85 26.22 -19.47 11.52
C ASP A 85 24.86 -18.93 11.97
N VAL A 86 24.29 -17.95 11.26
CA VAL A 86 22.92 -17.50 11.50
C VAL A 86 21.98 -18.65 11.17
N SER A 87 21.05 -18.95 12.08
CA SER A 87 20.04 -19.99 11.84
C SER A 87 19.32 -19.74 10.51
N PRO A 88 19.19 -20.74 9.63
CA PRO A 88 18.51 -20.57 8.35
C PRO A 88 17.09 -19.99 8.48
N ASP A 89 16.40 -20.26 9.59
CA ASP A 89 15.06 -19.75 9.87
C ASP A 89 15.00 -18.22 9.96
N ILE A 90 16.11 -17.55 10.30
CA ILE A 90 16.09 -16.09 10.53
C ILE A 90 16.92 -15.31 9.51
N ARG A 91 17.58 -15.99 8.55
CA ARG A 91 18.46 -15.35 7.56
C ARG A 91 17.73 -14.31 6.72
N ALA A 92 16.53 -14.62 6.24
CA ALA A 92 15.72 -13.67 5.47
C ALA A 92 15.43 -12.39 6.28
N ALA A 93 15.11 -12.52 7.57
CA ALA A 93 14.87 -11.37 8.45
C ALA A 93 16.15 -10.54 8.67
N VAL A 94 17.29 -11.21 8.92
CA VAL A 94 18.61 -10.59 9.07
C VAL A 94 19.00 -9.81 7.81
N TYR A 95 18.82 -10.42 6.64
CA TYR A 95 19.13 -9.78 5.36
C TYR A 95 18.18 -8.62 5.06
N CYS A 96 16.88 -8.80 5.28
CA CYS A 96 15.89 -7.74 5.14
C CYS A 96 16.24 -6.52 6.01
N GLY A 97 16.66 -6.74 7.26
CA GLY A 97 17.03 -5.65 8.18
C GLY A 97 18.27 -4.88 7.76
N ALA A 98 19.21 -5.52 7.06
CA ALA A 98 20.32 -4.81 6.45
C ALA A 98 19.87 -3.95 5.26
N MET A 99 18.91 -4.42 4.46
CA MET A 99 18.48 -3.76 3.22
C MET A 99 17.60 -2.52 3.42
N ILE A 100 16.74 -2.50 4.44
CA ILE A 100 15.70 -1.46 4.59
C ILE A 100 16.27 -0.03 4.67
N ASN A 101 17.42 0.14 5.32
CA ASN A 101 18.08 1.43 5.52
C ASN A 101 19.48 1.47 4.88
N ASP A 102 19.72 0.64 3.87
CA ASP A 102 21.03 0.52 3.25
C ASP A 102 21.40 1.76 2.42
N ASP A 103 22.65 2.21 2.54
CA ASP A 103 23.26 3.25 1.70
C ASP A 103 23.88 2.68 0.42
N GLY A 104 23.66 1.39 0.14
CA GLY A 104 24.08 0.64 -1.04
C GLY A 104 25.25 -0.29 -0.77
N THR A 105 25.87 -0.14 0.41
CA THR A 105 26.96 -0.98 0.85
C THR A 105 26.49 -2.42 1.02
N PHE A 106 25.44 -2.64 1.79
CA PHE A 106 24.93 -4.00 2.05
C PHE A 106 24.33 -4.63 0.79
N PHE A 107 23.71 -3.85 -0.09
CA PHE A 107 23.16 -4.36 -1.34
C PHE A 107 24.26 -4.88 -2.24
N THR A 108 25.37 -4.16 -2.33
CA THR A 108 26.55 -4.59 -3.10
C THR A 108 27.12 -5.89 -2.54
N GLN A 109 27.25 -5.98 -1.22
CA GLN A 109 27.71 -7.17 -0.52
C GLN A 109 26.79 -8.38 -0.77
N MET A 110 25.49 -8.24 -0.58
CA MET A 110 24.53 -9.32 -0.84
C MET A 110 24.46 -9.71 -2.31
N SER A 111 24.60 -8.74 -3.23
CA SER A 111 24.64 -9.02 -4.66
C SER A 111 25.85 -9.88 -5.04
N GLN A 112 27.02 -9.62 -4.43
CA GLN A 112 28.22 -10.43 -4.62
C GLN A 112 28.01 -11.85 -4.05
N THR A 113 27.45 -11.96 -2.85
CA THR A 113 27.12 -13.25 -2.24
C THR A 113 26.11 -14.04 -3.07
N LEU A 114 25.05 -13.41 -3.56
CA LEU A 114 24.04 -14.05 -4.39
C LEU A 114 24.67 -14.55 -5.71
N GLN A 115 25.55 -13.75 -6.32
CA GLN A 115 26.30 -14.19 -7.50
C GLN A 115 27.23 -15.38 -7.21
N SER A 116 27.87 -15.44 -6.04
CA SER A 116 28.65 -16.62 -5.66
C SER A 116 27.76 -17.86 -5.49
N VAL A 117 26.60 -17.71 -4.83
CA VAL A 117 25.62 -18.80 -4.67
C VAL A 117 25.15 -19.31 -6.04
N TYR A 118 24.85 -18.42 -6.99
CA TYR A 118 24.48 -18.83 -8.36
C TYR A 118 25.55 -19.60 -9.13
N ARG A 119 26.83 -19.52 -8.73
CA ARG A 119 27.94 -20.20 -9.40
C ARG A 119 28.31 -21.52 -8.73
N GLU A 120 27.73 -21.84 -7.58
CA GLU A 120 27.98 -23.12 -6.90
C GLU A 120 27.44 -24.29 -7.74
N PRO A 121 28.15 -25.44 -7.80
CA PRO A 121 27.68 -26.62 -8.54
C PRO A 121 26.34 -27.19 -8.03
N SER A 122 26.05 -26.99 -6.74
CA SER A 122 24.79 -27.36 -6.09
C SER A 122 24.35 -26.21 -5.19
N PRO A 123 23.73 -25.15 -5.77
CA PRO A 123 23.45 -23.93 -5.05
C PRO A 123 22.45 -24.19 -3.93
N SER A 124 22.77 -23.75 -2.72
CA SER A 124 21.84 -23.85 -1.58
C SER A 124 20.56 -23.07 -1.88
N GLN A 125 19.48 -23.79 -2.17
CA GLN A 125 18.17 -23.20 -2.46
C GLN A 125 17.66 -22.37 -1.28
N GLN A 126 17.90 -22.83 -0.07
CA GLN A 126 17.50 -22.14 1.16
C GLN A 126 18.26 -20.80 1.31
N GLU A 127 19.57 -20.81 1.08
CA GLU A 127 20.36 -19.58 1.16
C GLU A 127 19.99 -18.59 0.06
N ARG A 128 19.78 -19.09 -1.17
CA ARG A 128 19.33 -18.26 -2.29
C ARG A 128 17.99 -17.58 -1.97
N ASN A 129 17.02 -18.34 -1.47
CA ASN A 129 15.71 -17.81 -1.09
C ASN A 129 15.84 -16.74 0.00
N ALA A 130 16.64 -17.00 1.04
CA ALA A 130 16.85 -16.01 2.09
C ALA A 130 17.48 -14.71 1.56
N LEU A 131 18.55 -14.80 0.74
CA LEU A 131 19.22 -13.64 0.15
C LEU A 131 18.27 -12.83 -0.73
N THR A 132 17.55 -13.50 -1.62
CA THR A 132 16.63 -12.86 -2.57
C THR A 132 15.41 -12.23 -1.87
N GLU A 133 14.88 -12.89 -0.82
CA GLU A 133 13.83 -12.34 0.04
C GLU A 133 14.32 -11.14 0.87
N GLY A 134 15.55 -11.21 1.38
CA GLY A 134 16.18 -10.09 2.09
C GLY A 134 16.43 -8.88 1.19
N MET A 135 17.05 -9.10 0.02
CA MET A 135 17.32 -8.06 -0.99
C MET A 135 16.05 -7.36 -1.48
N ALA A 136 14.92 -8.07 -1.51
CA ALA A 136 13.62 -7.49 -1.85
C ALA A 136 13.15 -6.41 -0.85
N CYS A 137 13.72 -6.32 0.36
CA CYS A 137 13.38 -5.28 1.34
C CYS A 137 14.05 -3.92 1.10
N THR A 138 14.90 -3.76 0.08
CA THR A 138 15.53 -2.46 -0.19
C THR A 138 14.51 -1.39 -0.53
N SER A 139 14.69 -0.19 0.02
CA SER A 139 13.89 0.99 -0.31
C SER A 139 14.41 1.74 -1.54
N ARG A 140 15.57 1.32 -2.08
CA ARG A 140 16.26 2.02 -3.17
C ARG A 140 15.86 1.50 -4.54
N VAL A 141 15.20 2.34 -5.31
CA VAL A 141 14.81 2.09 -6.71
C VAL A 141 16.00 1.65 -7.57
N SER A 142 17.18 2.26 -7.40
CA SER A 142 18.39 1.89 -8.14
C SER A 142 18.82 0.45 -7.90
N ASP A 143 18.63 -0.04 -6.68
CA ASP A 143 19.07 -1.37 -6.26
C ASP A 143 18.03 -2.43 -6.61
N LEU A 144 16.73 -2.09 -6.52
CA LEU A 144 15.66 -2.91 -7.12
C LEU A 144 15.91 -3.16 -8.61
N ARG A 145 16.26 -2.11 -9.37
CA ARG A 145 16.57 -2.24 -10.80
C ARG A 145 17.74 -3.20 -11.03
N LYS A 146 18.84 -3.07 -10.27
CA LYS A 146 19.99 -3.98 -10.36
C LYS A 146 19.62 -5.42 -10.02
N TYR A 147 18.79 -5.63 -8.99
CA TYR A 147 18.36 -6.95 -8.58
C TYR A 147 17.47 -7.63 -9.65
N ILE A 148 16.52 -6.89 -10.22
CA ILE A 148 15.66 -7.42 -11.30
C ILE A 148 16.50 -7.80 -12.52
N ILE A 149 17.48 -6.98 -12.90
CA ILE A 149 18.43 -7.29 -13.98
C ILE A 149 19.29 -8.51 -13.63
N LEU A 150 19.76 -8.62 -12.39
CA LEU A 150 20.52 -9.80 -11.94
C LEU A 150 19.70 -11.08 -12.09
N ALA A 151 18.42 -11.05 -11.70
CA ALA A 151 17.53 -12.21 -11.79
C ALA A 151 17.15 -12.58 -13.23
N THR A 152 16.96 -11.60 -14.12
CA THR A 152 16.38 -11.80 -15.46
C THR A 152 17.36 -11.71 -16.63
N ALA A 153 18.52 -11.07 -16.46
CA ALA A 153 19.47 -10.84 -17.55
C ALA A 153 20.84 -11.49 -17.31
N SER A 154 21.16 -11.93 -16.09
CA SER A 154 22.45 -12.60 -15.84
C SER A 154 22.44 -14.06 -16.28
N ALA A 155 23.61 -14.60 -16.64
CA ALA A 155 23.73 -15.97 -17.15
C ALA A 155 23.14 -17.03 -16.18
N ASN A 156 23.39 -16.88 -14.88
CA ASN A 156 22.94 -17.83 -13.84
C ASN A 156 21.73 -17.33 -13.04
N GLY A 157 21.24 -16.12 -13.32
CA GLY A 157 20.06 -15.55 -12.68
C GLY A 157 18.82 -16.39 -12.90
N GLN A 158 17.95 -16.39 -11.90
CA GLN A 158 16.70 -17.15 -11.87
C GLN A 158 15.53 -16.18 -11.83
N PRO A 159 14.70 -16.09 -12.89
CA PRO A 159 13.53 -15.21 -12.90
C PRO A 159 12.57 -15.45 -11.73
N ARG A 160 12.50 -16.69 -11.23
CA ARG A 160 11.72 -17.05 -10.03
C ARG A 160 12.07 -16.21 -8.80
N ASP A 161 13.30 -15.73 -8.69
CA ASP A 161 13.72 -14.92 -7.55
C ASP A 161 12.97 -13.56 -7.50
N LEU A 162 12.37 -13.11 -8.62
CA LEU A 162 11.46 -11.96 -8.64
C LEU A 162 10.24 -12.15 -7.74
N GLN A 163 9.81 -13.38 -7.44
CA GLN A 163 8.63 -13.66 -6.62
C GLN A 163 8.67 -12.99 -5.23
N TRP A 164 9.86 -12.66 -4.73
CA TRP A 164 10.02 -12.00 -3.43
C TRP A 164 9.74 -10.49 -3.48
N LEU A 165 9.88 -9.88 -4.66
CA LEU A 165 9.62 -8.46 -4.89
C LEU A 165 8.14 -8.10 -4.83
N VAL A 166 7.24 -9.08 -4.83
CA VAL A 166 5.79 -8.87 -4.69
C VAL A 166 5.40 -8.12 -3.41
N ARG A 167 6.30 -8.06 -2.42
CA ARG A 167 6.09 -7.33 -1.15
C ARG A 167 6.67 -5.92 -1.19
N ASN A 168 7.45 -5.59 -2.21
CA ASN A 168 8.06 -4.29 -2.37
C ASN A 168 7.19 -3.41 -3.27
N PRO A 169 6.59 -2.33 -2.74
CA PRO A 169 5.70 -1.43 -3.47
C PRO A 169 6.38 -0.78 -4.68
N ALA A 170 7.67 -0.43 -4.57
CA ALA A 170 8.39 0.24 -5.64
C ALA A 170 8.82 -0.73 -6.75
N ALA A 171 8.85 -2.03 -6.48
CA ALA A 171 9.32 -3.01 -7.46
C ALA A 171 8.38 -3.16 -8.65
N SER A 172 7.06 -2.99 -8.48
CA SER A 172 6.12 -3.06 -9.60
C SER A 172 6.44 -2.02 -10.66
N ASP A 173 6.68 -0.78 -10.25
CA ASP A 173 6.96 0.33 -11.17
C ASP A 173 8.31 0.14 -11.86
N VAL A 174 9.32 -0.35 -11.12
CA VAL A 174 10.62 -0.67 -11.71
C VAL A 174 10.53 -1.78 -12.75
N ILE A 175 9.75 -2.84 -12.48
CA ILE A 175 9.56 -3.93 -13.45
C ILE A 175 8.80 -3.42 -14.68
N TYR A 176 7.77 -2.61 -14.49
CA TYR A 176 7.02 -1.98 -15.58
C TYR A 176 7.94 -1.16 -16.51
N ASP A 177 8.76 -0.28 -15.94
CA ASP A 177 9.75 0.50 -16.71
C ASP A 177 10.77 -0.37 -17.45
N LEU A 178 11.21 -1.46 -16.80
CA LEU A 178 12.13 -2.42 -17.41
C LEU A 178 11.46 -3.21 -18.53
N LEU A 179 10.19 -3.57 -18.44
CA LEU A 179 9.48 -4.22 -19.55
C LEU A 179 9.38 -3.27 -20.75
N LYS A 180 9.16 -1.97 -20.56
CA LYS A 180 9.14 -1.01 -21.68
C LYS A 180 10.47 -0.91 -22.42
N THR A 181 11.59 -1.20 -21.76
CA THR A 181 12.94 -0.95 -22.30
C THR A 181 13.78 -2.21 -22.53
N MET A 182 13.45 -3.32 -21.87
CA MET A 182 14.24 -4.56 -21.83
C MET A 182 13.38 -5.81 -22.04
N LEU A 183 12.17 -5.69 -22.61
CA LEU A 183 11.26 -6.82 -22.85
C LEU A 183 11.94 -8.01 -23.52
N SER A 184 12.74 -7.77 -24.56
CA SER A 184 13.43 -8.82 -25.32
C SER A 184 14.45 -9.57 -24.47
N THR A 185 15.20 -8.85 -23.62
CA THR A 185 16.18 -9.44 -22.70
C THR A 185 15.48 -10.26 -21.62
N ILE A 186 14.44 -9.71 -21.00
CA ILE A 186 13.67 -10.39 -19.94
C ILE A 186 13.00 -11.65 -20.49
N SER A 187 12.38 -11.55 -21.67
CA SER A 187 11.67 -12.67 -22.29
C SER A 187 12.58 -13.73 -22.90
N ALA A 188 13.88 -13.44 -23.10
CA ALA A 188 14.84 -14.43 -23.58
C ALA A 188 15.17 -15.50 -22.51
N LYS A 189 14.91 -15.21 -21.23
CA LYS A 189 15.01 -16.21 -20.16
C LYS A 189 13.73 -17.06 -20.10
N PRO A 190 13.84 -18.39 -19.90
CA PRO A 190 12.70 -19.23 -19.55
C PRO A 190 11.91 -18.63 -18.39
N ASP A 191 10.60 -18.52 -18.56
CA ASP A 191 9.64 -17.95 -17.60
C ASP A 191 9.91 -16.48 -17.21
N GLY A 192 10.84 -15.80 -17.88
CA GLY A 192 11.29 -14.45 -17.52
C GLY A 192 10.17 -13.42 -17.59
N LEU A 193 9.41 -13.45 -18.68
CA LEU A 193 8.24 -12.59 -18.85
C LEU A 193 7.13 -12.92 -17.84
N GLU A 194 6.88 -14.21 -17.60
CA GLU A 194 5.83 -14.65 -16.67
C GLU A 194 6.11 -14.15 -15.25
N TYR A 195 7.31 -14.41 -14.71
CA TYR A 195 7.67 -13.95 -13.36
C TYR A 195 7.73 -12.43 -13.27
N ALA A 196 8.16 -11.72 -14.32
CA ALA A 196 8.12 -10.26 -14.35
C ALA A 196 6.69 -9.73 -14.26
N LEU A 197 5.78 -10.23 -15.10
CA LEU A 197 4.38 -9.82 -15.10
C LEU A 197 3.65 -10.21 -13.80
N LEU A 198 3.85 -11.44 -13.29
CA LEU A 198 3.26 -11.88 -12.02
C LEU A 198 3.72 -11.01 -10.86
N THR A 199 5.02 -10.67 -10.82
CA THR A 199 5.59 -9.85 -9.75
C THR A 199 5.09 -8.41 -9.84
N MET A 200 5.14 -7.83 -11.04
CA MET A 200 4.68 -6.47 -11.32
C MET A 200 3.22 -6.28 -10.95
N THR A 201 2.36 -7.22 -11.36
CA THR A 201 0.90 -7.08 -11.25
C THR A 201 0.30 -7.69 -9.98
N TYR A 202 1.14 -8.19 -9.07
CA TYR A 202 0.70 -8.92 -7.88
C TYR A 202 -0.22 -8.09 -6.96
N ASN A 203 0.08 -6.78 -6.84
CA ASN A 203 -0.69 -5.84 -6.02
C ASN A 203 -1.49 -4.83 -6.85
N TRP A 204 -1.70 -5.07 -8.15
CA TRP A 204 -2.45 -4.15 -9.01
C TRP A 204 -3.95 -4.39 -8.86
N PHE A 205 -4.61 -3.51 -8.10
CA PHE A 205 -6.03 -3.59 -7.76
C PHE A 205 -6.86 -2.41 -8.29
N THR A 206 -6.26 -1.47 -9.03
CA THR A 206 -6.97 -0.26 -9.49
C THR A 206 -7.17 -0.25 -11.00
N PRO A 207 -8.17 0.49 -11.54
CA PRO A 207 -8.34 0.69 -12.97
C PRO A 207 -7.12 1.33 -13.64
N GLU A 208 -6.47 2.27 -12.97
CA GLU A 208 -5.29 2.98 -13.51
C GLU A 208 -4.14 1.99 -13.78
N ARG A 209 -3.97 1.00 -12.91
CA ARG A 209 -3.00 -0.09 -13.13
C ARG A 209 -3.38 -1.01 -14.30
N ILE A 210 -4.67 -1.17 -14.61
CA ILE A 210 -5.10 -1.92 -15.80
C ILE A 210 -4.73 -1.13 -17.07
N GLU A 211 -4.97 0.17 -17.09
CA GLU A 211 -4.57 1.02 -18.22
C GLU A 211 -3.05 1.01 -18.42
N GLN A 212 -2.27 1.10 -17.34
CA GLN A 212 -0.81 0.92 -17.41
C GLN A 212 -0.42 -0.45 -18.00
N LEU A 213 -1.13 -1.52 -17.63
CA LEU A 213 -0.89 -2.85 -18.18
C LEU A 213 -1.18 -2.91 -19.69
N HIS A 214 -2.21 -2.20 -20.17
CA HIS A 214 -2.52 -2.12 -21.60
C HIS A 214 -1.42 -1.46 -22.42
N GLU A 215 -0.69 -0.51 -21.86
CA GLU A 215 0.43 0.13 -22.56
C GLU A 215 1.53 -0.86 -22.98
N LEU A 216 1.59 -2.04 -22.37
CA LEU A 216 2.55 -3.08 -22.77
C LEU A 216 2.12 -3.85 -24.02
N ILE A 217 0.83 -3.90 -24.35
CA ILE A 217 0.29 -4.71 -25.47
C ILE A 217 1.01 -4.45 -26.80
N PRO A 218 1.26 -3.20 -27.23
CA PRO A 218 1.94 -2.93 -28.51
C PRO A 218 3.38 -3.43 -28.57
N LEU A 219 3.99 -3.77 -27.44
CA LEU A 219 5.38 -4.23 -27.34
C LEU A 219 5.51 -5.75 -27.47
N LEU A 220 4.41 -6.50 -27.32
CA LEU A 220 4.43 -7.96 -27.21
C LEU A 220 4.42 -8.64 -28.58
N SER A 221 5.21 -9.71 -28.72
CA SER A 221 5.03 -10.69 -29.79
C SER A 221 3.81 -11.58 -29.53
N SER A 222 3.38 -12.37 -30.53
CA SER A 222 2.24 -13.29 -30.39
C SER A 222 2.39 -14.27 -29.22
N ASP A 223 3.58 -14.85 -29.02
CA ASP A 223 3.83 -15.81 -27.93
C ASP A 223 3.83 -15.12 -26.56
N GLN A 224 4.42 -13.92 -26.50
CA GLN A 224 4.42 -13.10 -25.29
C GLN A 224 3.00 -12.63 -24.93
N TYR A 225 2.18 -12.34 -25.93
CA TYR A 225 0.79 -11.93 -25.76
C TYR A 225 -0.05 -13.03 -25.10
N GLN A 226 0.20 -14.31 -25.41
CA GLN A 226 -0.52 -15.40 -24.74
C GLN A 226 -0.17 -15.50 -23.25
N THR A 227 1.11 -15.32 -22.89
CA THR A 227 1.54 -15.25 -21.47
C THR A 227 0.90 -14.06 -20.77
N PHE A 228 0.86 -12.91 -21.44
CA PHE A 228 0.22 -11.70 -20.94
C PHE A 228 -1.28 -11.89 -20.68
N LEU A 229 -2.01 -12.52 -21.60
CA LEU A 229 -3.46 -12.74 -21.47
C LEU A 229 -3.83 -13.54 -20.22
N ASN A 230 -3.02 -14.55 -19.86
CA ASN A 230 -3.25 -15.36 -18.67
C ASN A 230 -3.16 -14.54 -17.37
N ILE A 231 -2.31 -13.51 -17.35
CA ILE A 231 -2.12 -12.64 -16.18
C ILE A 231 -3.10 -11.47 -16.22
N TYR A 232 -3.42 -10.96 -17.42
CA TYR A 232 -4.32 -9.83 -17.60
C TYR A 232 -5.74 -10.11 -17.07
N SER A 233 -6.32 -11.27 -17.39
CA SER A 233 -7.65 -11.66 -16.89
C SER A 233 -7.70 -11.66 -15.36
N ASP A 234 -6.63 -12.14 -14.76
CA ASP A 234 -6.39 -12.24 -13.33
C ASP A 234 -6.30 -10.86 -12.66
N VAL A 235 -5.61 -9.91 -13.29
CA VAL A 235 -5.54 -8.50 -12.83
C VAL A 235 -6.91 -7.84 -12.92
N VAL A 236 -7.64 -8.01 -14.02
CA VAL A 236 -8.99 -7.46 -14.18
C VAL A 236 -9.95 -8.01 -13.13
N TYR A 237 -9.89 -9.32 -12.85
CA TYR A 237 -10.69 -9.94 -11.80
C TYR A 237 -10.33 -9.37 -10.41
N ARG A 238 -9.03 -9.28 -10.09
CA ARG A 238 -8.55 -8.71 -8.83
C ARG A 238 -8.96 -7.26 -8.65
N SER A 239 -8.87 -6.44 -9.69
CA SER A 239 -9.28 -5.02 -9.64
C SER A 239 -10.76 -4.88 -9.28
N LYS A 240 -11.64 -5.65 -9.92
CA LYS A 240 -13.07 -5.69 -9.59
C LYS A 240 -13.34 -6.15 -8.16
N PHE A 241 -12.69 -7.22 -7.72
CA PHE A 241 -12.82 -7.72 -6.35
C PHE A 241 -12.28 -6.70 -5.33
N GLY A 242 -11.14 -6.10 -5.65
CA GLY A 242 -10.46 -5.10 -4.84
C GLY A 242 -11.36 -3.92 -4.55
N GLN A 243 -12.01 -3.34 -5.56
CA GLN A 243 -12.89 -2.17 -5.38
C GLN A 243 -13.98 -2.36 -4.32
N GLY A 244 -14.66 -3.52 -4.30
CA GLY A 244 -15.71 -3.79 -3.30
C GLY A 244 -15.13 -4.04 -1.90
N ALA A 245 -14.22 -5.01 -1.78
CA ALA A 245 -13.65 -5.40 -0.48
C ALA A 245 -12.81 -4.27 0.16
N TYR A 246 -12.21 -3.40 -0.66
CA TYR A 246 -11.35 -2.33 -0.21
C TYR A 246 -12.08 -1.32 0.67
N MET A 247 -13.30 -0.92 0.28
CA MET A 247 -14.09 0.05 1.04
C MET A 247 -14.46 -0.47 2.42
N GLU A 248 -14.89 -1.73 2.52
CA GLU A 248 -15.25 -2.36 3.80
C GLU A 248 -14.04 -2.52 4.71
N ILE A 249 -12.93 -3.06 4.19
CA ILE A 249 -11.70 -3.24 4.97
C ILE A 249 -11.18 -1.87 5.44
N THR A 250 -11.17 -0.87 4.56
CA THR A 250 -10.68 0.47 4.89
C THR A 250 -11.56 1.13 5.96
N ARG A 251 -12.89 0.96 5.90
CA ARG A 251 -13.80 1.42 6.95
C ARG A 251 -13.42 0.82 8.30
N HIS A 252 -13.27 -0.50 8.35
CA HIS A 252 -12.90 -1.21 9.58
C HIS A 252 -11.57 -0.72 10.15
N LEU A 253 -10.58 -0.49 9.29
CA LEU A 253 -9.28 0.05 9.70
C LEU A 253 -9.37 1.50 10.21
N TYR A 254 -10.18 2.35 9.57
CA TYR A 254 -10.44 3.69 10.10
C TYR A 254 -11.12 3.62 11.47
N ASP A 255 -12.11 2.76 11.66
CA ASP A 255 -12.82 2.61 12.93
C ASP A 255 -11.90 2.11 14.05
N ALA A 256 -10.96 1.20 13.74
CA ALA A 256 -10.03 0.64 14.70
C ALA A 256 -8.93 1.62 15.14
N TYR A 257 -8.37 2.38 14.18
CA TYR A 257 -7.15 3.17 14.42
C TYR A 257 -7.36 4.67 14.48
N TYR A 258 -8.44 5.18 13.89
CA TYR A 258 -8.74 6.61 13.79
C TYR A 258 -10.25 6.87 13.97
N PRO A 259 -10.80 6.60 15.17
CA PRO A 259 -12.23 6.74 15.42
C PRO A 259 -12.70 8.19 15.25
N LEU A 260 -13.99 8.37 15.02
CA LEU A 260 -14.60 9.70 15.04
C LEU A 260 -14.54 10.29 16.46
N GLY A 261 -14.35 11.62 16.57
CA GLY A 261 -14.38 12.34 17.85
C GLY A 261 -13.03 12.82 18.41
N PHE A 262 -11.91 12.60 17.73
CA PHE A 262 -10.58 13.07 18.17
C PHE A 262 -10.28 14.55 17.82
N THR A 263 -11.28 15.42 17.90
CA THR A 263 -11.10 16.87 17.71
C THR A 263 -10.99 17.59 19.06
N PRO A 264 -10.18 18.66 19.17
CA PRO A 264 -9.38 19.29 18.11
C PRO A 264 -8.07 18.55 17.80
N TRP A 265 -7.70 18.49 16.52
CA TRP A 265 -6.40 17.97 16.08
C TRP A 265 -5.24 18.76 16.68
N THR A 266 -4.10 18.12 16.93
CA THR A 266 -2.94 18.80 17.54
C THR A 266 -2.21 19.67 16.53
N ARG A 267 -2.06 19.16 15.29
CA ARG A 267 -1.41 19.87 14.19
C ARG A 267 -2.42 20.73 13.43
N ARG A 268 -1.95 21.87 12.91
CA ARG A 268 -2.70 22.76 12.02
C ARG A 268 -2.06 22.75 10.62
N LEU A 269 -2.84 23.08 9.60
CA LEU A 269 -2.32 23.26 8.25
C LEU A 269 -1.32 24.43 8.21
N PRO A 270 -0.24 24.34 7.42
CA PRO A 270 0.65 25.46 7.16
C PRO A 270 -0.10 26.65 6.55
N THR A 271 0.38 27.87 6.84
CA THR A 271 -0.17 29.11 6.25
C THR A 271 0.43 29.42 4.87
N SER A 272 1.12 28.45 4.27
CA SER A 272 1.93 28.64 3.07
C SER A 272 1.11 28.67 1.77
N ALA A 273 -0.19 28.45 1.87
CA ALA A 273 -1.13 28.65 0.78
C ALA A 273 -2.50 29.12 1.28
N LYS A 274 -3.20 29.88 0.43
CA LYS A 274 -4.50 30.49 0.73
C LYS A 274 -5.55 29.97 -0.25
N PRO A 275 -6.55 29.20 0.23
CA PRO A 275 -7.69 28.80 -0.60
C PRO A 275 -8.65 29.97 -0.82
N PHE A 276 -9.20 30.06 -2.02
CA PHE A 276 -10.21 31.06 -2.42
C PHE A 276 -11.60 30.45 -2.54
N THR A 277 -11.68 29.26 -3.14
CA THR A 277 -12.96 28.63 -3.45
C THR A 277 -12.90 27.14 -3.17
N TYR A 278 -14.04 26.62 -2.73
CA TYR A 278 -14.32 25.20 -2.60
C TYR A 278 -15.63 24.93 -3.34
N GLN A 279 -15.57 24.07 -4.34
CA GLN A 279 -16.76 23.55 -5.01
C GLN A 279 -16.87 22.08 -4.66
N LEU A 280 -17.90 21.74 -3.88
CA LEU A 280 -18.09 20.41 -3.33
C LEU A 280 -19.41 19.83 -3.84
N SER A 281 -19.35 18.63 -4.39
CA SER A 281 -20.50 17.78 -4.70
C SER A 281 -20.41 16.51 -3.86
N VAL A 282 -21.49 16.14 -3.18
CA VAL A 282 -21.55 14.94 -2.33
C VAL A 282 -22.84 14.19 -2.60
N GLN A 283 -22.72 12.88 -2.83
CA GLN A 283 -23.82 11.93 -2.94
C GLN A 283 -23.76 10.95 -1.76
N PRO A 284 -24.56 11.15 -0.71
CA PRO A 284 -24.61 10.21 0.41
C PRO A 284 -25.41 8.95 0.08
N TYR A 285 -25.02 7.84 0.72
CA TYR A 285 -25.67 6.53 0.64
C TYR A 285 -26.15 6.09 2.02
N ILE A 286 -27.37 6.51 2.36
CA ILE A 286 -28.00 6.20 3.64
C ILE A 286 -29.08 5.15 3.40
N PRO A 287 -28.90 3.89 3.84
CA PRO A 287 -29.90 2.85 3.63
C PRO A 287 -31.22 3.19 4.34
N ASN A 288 -32.33 2.71 3.79
CA ASN A 288 -33.64 2.80 4.42
C ASN A 288 -34.37 1.44 4.34
N GLN A 289 -35.52 1.31 5.01
CA GLN A 289 -36.24 0.04 5.10
C GLN A 289 -36.69 -0.53 3.74
N SER A 290 -36.85 0.32 2.72
CA SER A 290 -37.29 -0.06 1.38
C SER A 290 -36.15 -0.23 0.39
N PHE A 291 -34.94 0.21 0.74
CA PHE A 291 -33.78 0.14 -0.14
C PHE A 291 -32.49 0.05 0.69
N MET A 292 -31.81 -1.09 0.55
CA MET A 292 -30.47 -1.32 1.09
C MET A 292 -29.47 -1.20 -0.06
N TYR A 293 -28.38 -0.47 0.18
CA TYR A 293 -27.24 -0.51 -0.72
C TYR A 293 -26.48 -1.83 -0.48
N PHE A 294 -25.65 -2.21 -1.45
CA PHE A 294 -24.61 -3.21 -1.20
C PHE A 294 -23.74 -2.79 -0.01
N SER A 295 -23.19 -3.75 0.72
CA SER A 295 -22.56 -3.52 2.02
C SER A 295 -21.42 -2.50 1.96
N GLU A 296 -20.69 -2.44 0.85
CA GLU A 296 -19.62 -1.48 0.56
C GLU A 296 -20.09 -0.01 0.41
N LYS A 297 -21.38 0.23 0.14
CA LYS A 297 -21.98 1.57 -0.01
C LYS A 297 -22.84 1.98 1.18
N ASN A 298 -23.09 1.11 2.15
CA ASN A 298 -23.94 1.47 3.30
C ASN A 298 -23.26 2.49 4.22
N PHE A 299 -23.90 3.64 4.44
CA PHE A 299 -23.36 4.75 5.23
C PHE A 299 -22.03 5.30 4.71
N THR A 300 -21.89 5.30 3.39
CA THR A 300 -20.78 5.97 2.71
C THR A 300 -21.31 7.15 1.92
N TYR A 301 -20.41 7.86 1.25
CA TYR A 301 -20.77 8.85 0.26
C TYR A 301 -19.68 8.90 -0.82
N ASP A 302 -20.07 9.29 -2.02
CA ASP A 302 -19.14 9.65 -3.09
C ASP A 302 -19.10 11.18 -3.19
N ALA A 303 -17.92 11.75 -3.40
CA ALA A 303 -17.75 13.19 -3.45
C ALA A 303 -16.70 13.62 -4.49
N ASN A 304 -16.93 14.79 -5.06
CA ASN A 304 -15.94 15.53 -5.82
C ASN A 304 -15.74 16.88 -5.14
N ILE A 305 -14.48 17.27 -4.94
CA ILE A 305 -14.12 18.61 -4.48
C ILE A 305 -13.13 19.25 -5.44
N THR A 306 -13.40 20.50 -5.79
CA THR A 306 -12.47 21.39 -6.50
C THR A 306 -12.08 22.52 -5.57
N ILE A 307 -10.78 22.68 -5.33
CA ILE A 307 -10.19 23.71 -4.49
C ILE A 307 -9.38 24.64 -5.38
N THR A 308 -9.67 25.94 -5.38
CA THR A 308 -8.79 26.93 -6.01
C THR A 308 -8.03 27.68 -4.92
N MET A 309 -6.71 27.80 -5.06
CA MET A 309 -5.84 28.40 -4.06
C MET A 309 -4.60 29.07 -4.69
N GLN A 310 -3.91 29.89 -3.90
CA GLN A 310 -2.61 30.47 -4.25
C GLN A 310 -1.58 30.18 -3.15
N PRO A 311 -0.38 29.69 -3.51
CA PRO A 311 0.76 29.65 -2.60
C PRO A 311 1.17 31.06 -2.17
N THR A 312 1.51 31.26 -0.89
CA THR A 312 2.09 32.53 -0.40
C THR A 312 3.60 32.59 -0.56
N GLN A 313 4.23 31.46 -0.84
CA GLN A 313 5.66 31.26 -1.08
C GLN A 313 5.83 30.11 -2.07
N ASP A 314 7.04 29.86 -2.55
CA ASP A 314 7.33 28.70 -3.39
C ASP A 314 7.09 27.40 -2.59
N LEU A 315 6.41 26.42 -3.20
CA LEU A 315 5.97 25.18 -2.56
C LEU A 315 6.35 23.95 -3.37
N THR A 316 6.81 22.92 -2.66
CA THR A 316 6.92 21.54 -3.16
C THR A 316 5.88 20.61 -2.52
N GLU A 317 5.12 21.11 -1.54
CA GLU A 317 4.14 20.33 -0.80
C GLU A 317 2.85 21.10 -0.62
N ILE A 318 1.72 20.42 -0.82
CA ILE A 318 0.38 20.96 -0.55
C ILE A 318 -0.25 20.15 0.58
N TRP A 319 -0.71 20.86 1.61
CA TRP A 319 -1.25 20.28 2.83
C TRP A 319 -2.75 20.53 2.89
N LEU A 320 -3.56 19.49 3.03
CA LEU A 320 -5.02 19.57 3.07
C LEU A 320 -5.57 18.76 4.24
N ASN A 321 -6.75 19.14 4.73
CA ASN A 321 -7.47 18.31 5.70
C ASN A 321 -8.14 17.13 4.97
N SER A 322 -8.01 15.93 5.51
CA SER A 322 -8.61 14.71 5.00
C SER A 322 -8.85 13.74 6.16
N HIS A 323 -10.11 13.43 6.48
CA HIS A 323 -10.46 12.49 7.54
C HIS A 323 -11.43 11.42 7.03
N ARG A 324 -11.03 10.13 7.09
CA ARG A 324 -11.90 8.99 6.74
C ARG A 324 -12.43 9.04 5.29
N HIS A 325 -11.55 9.35 4.36
CA HIS A 325 -11.84 9.31 2.92
C HIS A 325 -10.90 8.33 2.22
N VAL A 326 -11.40 7.72 1.15
CA VAL A 326 -10.65 6.95 0.15
C VAL A 326 -10.54 7.81 -1.10
N ILE A 327 -9.32 8.15 -1.50
CA ILE A 327 -9.10 8.92 -2.74
C ILE A 327 -9.13 7.96 -3.91
N GLU A 328 -10.03 8.24 -4.85
CA GLU A 328 -10.22 7.46 -6.08
C GLU A 328 -9.48 8.09 -7.26
N GLY A 329 -9.36 9.42 -7.26
CA GLY A 329 -8.61 10.14 -8.27
C GLY A 329 -8.35 11.58 -7.87
N TYR A 330 -7.33 12.18 -8.47
CA TYR A 330 -6.98 13.57 -8.23
C TYR A 330 -6.31 14.21 -9.43
N SER A 331 -6.33 15.54 -9.47
CA SER A 331 -5.53 16.33 -10.41
C SER A 331 -5.15 17.66 -9.79
N VAL A 332 -3.99 18.18 -10.21
CA VAL A 332 -3.51 19.52 -9.83
C VAL A 332 -3.22 20.27 -11.13
N LEU A 333 -3.83 21.45 -11.30
CA LEU A 333 -3.72 22.28 -12.49
C LEU A 333 -3.20 23.65 -12.11
N ASN A 334 -2.18 24.14 -12.81
CA ASN A 334 -1.81 25.55 -12.77
C ASN A 334 -2.76 26.31 -13.73
N LEU A 335 -3.61 27.16 -13.18
CA LEU A 335 -4.62 27.90 -13.94
C LEU A 335 -4.03 29.02 -14.78
N ASP A 336 -2.85 29.54 -14.42
CA ASP A 336 -2.18 30.61 -15.18
C ASP A 336 -1.59 30.10 -16.49
N THR A 337 -1.10 28.85 -16.47
CA THR A 337 -0.45 28.20 -17.63
C THR A 337 -1.31 27.14 -18.28
N ASN A 338 -2.43 26.76 -17.65
CA ASN A 338 -3.27 25.63 -18.01
C ASN A 338 -2.49 24.30 -18.11
N GLN A 339 -1.45 24.13 -17.28
CA GLN A 339 -0.62 22.93 -17.24
C GLN A 339 -0.93 22.07 -16.01
N THR A 340 -1.15 20.77 -16.23
CA THR A 340 -1.27 19.80 -15.15
C THR A 340 0.07 19.65 -14.44
N LEU A 341 0.06 19.78 -13.12
CA LEU A 341 1.22 19.60 -12.26
C LEU A 341 1.27 18.15 -11.75
N THR A 342 2.46 17.56 -11.80
CA THR A 342 2.65 16.17 -11.40
C THR A 342 2.89 16.04 -9.90
N VAL A 343 2.08 15.22 -9.24
CA VAL A 343 2.26 14.81 -7.84
C VAL A 343 3.20 13.61 -7.81
N SER A 344 4.29 13.73 -7.05
CA SER A 344 5.29 12.69 -6.87
C SER A 344 4.86 11.63 -5.86
N SER A 345 4.16 12.05 -4.80
CA SER A 345 3.66 11.15 -3.77
C SER A 345 2.52 11.78 -2.97
N ILE A 346 1.71 10.91 -2.37
CA ILE A 346 0.65 11.30 -1.44
C ILE A 346 0.93 10.60 -0.11
N THR A 347 0.97 11.38 0.97
CA THR A 347 1.11 10.85 2.33
C THR A 347 -0.02 11.32 3.22
N ARG A 348 -0.35 10.55 4.26
CA ARG A 348 -1.43 10.85 5.21
C ARG A 348 -0.89 10.87 6.63
N ASP A 349 -1.25 11.92 7.35
CA ASP A 349 -1.15 12.01 8.81
C ASP A 349 -2.56 11.81 9.37
N TYR A 350 -2.89 10.55 9.64
CA TYR A 350 -4.20 10.16 10.13
C TYR A 350 -4.50 10.67 11.54
N GLN A 351 -3.48 10.93 12.37
CA GLN A 351 -3.66 11.45 13.73
C GLN A 351 -4.12 12.90 13.74
N ASN A 352 -3.79 13.66 12.70
CA ASN A 352 -4.18 15.06 12.56
C ASN A 352 -5.15 15.32 11.41
N ALA A 353 -5.67 14.26 10.78
CA ALA A 353 -6.53 14.34 9.61
C ALA A 353 -5.93 15.19 8.48
N ILE A 354 -4.66 14.98 8.15
CA ILE A 354 -3.94 15.73 7.10
C ILE A 354 -3.54 14.79 5.98
N ILE A 355 -3.64 15.29 4.74
CA ILE A 355 -3.02 14.71 3.55
C ILE A 355 -2.00 15.70 2.99
N VAL A 356 -0.86 15.17 2.52
CA VAL A 356 0.22 15.94 1.92
C VAL A 356 0.46 15.43 0.51
N LEU A 357 0.30 16.31 -0.47
CA LEU A 357 0.69 16.09 -1.86
C LEU A 357 2.10 16.63 -2.05
N THR A 358 3.05 15.76 -2.37
CA THR A 358 4.41 16.18 -2.74
C THR A 358 4.45 16.34 -4.25
N MET A 359 4.96 17.47 -4.74
CA MET A 359 5.03 17.80 -6.17
C MET A 359 6.39 17.41 -6.75
N ASN A 360 6.43 17.06 -8.05
CA ASN A 360 7.71 16.90 -8.77
C ASN A 360 8.40 18.25 -8.97
N ASP A 361 7.60 19.29 -9.26
CA ASP A 361 8.08 20.63 -9.57
C ASP A 361 7.67 21.62 -8.48
N THR A 362 8.47 22.68 -8.34
CA THR A 362 8.16 23.77 -7.42
C THR A 362 7.02 24.63 -7.97
N ILE A 363 5.95 24.75 -7.20
CA ILE A 363 4.85 25.69 -7.47
C ILE A 363 5.28 27.07 -6.99
N ARG A 364 5.26 28.05 -7.89
CA ARG A 364 5.68 29.43 -7.58
C ARG A 364 4.69 30.14 -6.68
N ALA A 365 5.21 31.03 -5.84
CA ALA A 365 4.40 31.96 -5.06
C ALA A 365 3.40 32.73 -5.95
N ASN A 366 2.18 32.91 -5.46
CA ASN A 366 1.06 33.59 -6.11
C ASN A 366 0.53 32.95 -7.40
N ALA A 367 1.02 31.76 -7.80
CA ALA A 367 0.42 31.02 -8.91
C ALA A 367 -1.01 30.57 -8.56
N ASN A 368 -1.94 30.71 -9.49
CA ASN A 368 -3.30 30.19 -9.33
C ASN A 368 -3.28 28.69 -9.58
N ILE A 369 -3.62 27.90 -8.56
CA ILE A 369 -3.72 26.45 -8.70
C ILE A 369 -5.13 25.96 -8.40
N GLN A 370 -5.54 24.93 -9.12
CA GLN A 370 -6.77 24.18 -8.91
C GLN A 370 -6.41 22.75 -8.55
N ILE A 371 -7.02 22.24 -7.49
CA ILE A 371 -6.87 20.85 -7.03
C ILE A 371 -8.24 20.21 -7.08
N CYS A 372 -8.35 19.09 -7.80
CA CYS A 372 -9.56 18.30 -7.88
C CYS A 372 -9.33 16.95 -7.21
N PHE A 373 -10.27 16.50 -6.38
CA PHE A 373 -10.32 15.13 -5.87
C PHE A 373 -11.67 14.50 -6.16
N ASN A 374 -11.63 13.23 -6.58
CA ASN A 374 -12.73 12.27 -6.48
C ASN A 374 -12.42 11.35 -5.32
N TYR A 375 -13.37 11.20 -4.39
CA TYR A 375 -13.17 10.39 -3.21
C TYR A 375 -14.48 9.83 -2.68
N SER A 376 -14.38 8.64 -2.09
CA SER A 376 -15.42 8.07 -1.24
C SER A 376 -15.13 8.38 0.22
N GLY A 377 -16.15 8.42 1.08
CA GLY A 377 -15.95 8.59 2.52
C GLY A 377 -16.96 7.83 3.36
N PHE A 378 -16.68 7.75 4.66
CA PHE A 378 -17.52 7.03 5.62
C PHE A 378 -18.31 8.03 6.48
N ILE A 379 -19.63 7.91 6.49
CA ILE A 379 -20.52 8.77 7.30
C ILE A 379 -20.42 8.39 8.77
N PHE A 380 -20.38 7.08 9.06
CA PHE A 380 -20.34 6.53 10.41
C PHE A 380 -19.31 5.41 10.53
N ALA A 381 -18.96 5.07 11.78
CA ALA A 381 -18.42 3.75 12.10
C ALA A 381 -19.40 2.63 11.68
N GLU A 382 -18.95 1.37 11.62
CA GLU A 382 -19.80 0.22 11.26
C GLU A 382 -21.19 0.23 11.91
N THR A 383 -21.28 0.71 13.16
CA THR A 383 -22.53 1.06 13.82
C THR A 383 -22.60 2.57 14.13
N PRO A 384 -23.63 3.30 13.63
CA PRO A 384 -23.95 4.65 14.08
C PRO A 384 -24.10 4.68 15.61
N ASN A 385 -23.18 5.33 16.30
CA ASN A 385 -23.13 5.38 17.76
C ASN A 385 -22.65 6.74 18.29
N GLU A 386 -22.75 7.82 17.51
CA GLU A 386 -22.13 9.12 17.85
C GLU A 386 -22.99 9.98 18.78
N GLY A 387 -23.56 9.33 19.80
CA GLY A 387 -24.34 9.99 20.83
C GLY A 387 -25.63 10.63 20.31
N THR A 388 -26.07 11.71 20.99
CA THR A 388 -27.37 12.36 20.77
C THR A 388 -27.58 12.95 19.38
N LEU A 389 -26.58 12.98 18.50
CA LEU A 389 -26.66 13.55 17.16
C LEU A 389 -26.92 12.53 16.04
N SER A 390 -26.68 11.24 16.29
CA SER A 390 -26.89 10.14 15.33
C SER A 390 -27.35 8.86 16.05
N ASN A 391 -28.52 8.95 16.70
CA ASN A 391 -29.12 7.80 17.35
C ASN A 391 -30.01 7.00 16.37
N TYR A 392 -30.04 5.68 16.57
CA TYR A 392 -31.18 4.87 16.15
C TYR A 392 -32.33 5.18 17.09
N ASP A 393 -33.36 5.87 16.61
CA ASP A 393 -34.56 6.05 17.42
C ASP A 393 -35.67 5.10 16.95
N TYR A 394 -36.21 4.36 17.91
CA TYR A 394 -37.38 3.52 17.72
C TYR A 394 -38.59 4.37 18.09
N LEU A 395 -39.13 5.11 17.12
CA LEU A 395 -40.37 5.86 17.36
C LEU A 395 -41.52 4.86 17.54
N GLN A 396 -41.82 4.54 18.80
CA GLN A 396 -42.77 3.50 19.22
C GLN A 396 -44.18 3.68 18.65
N SER A 397 -44.54 4.86 18.13
CA SER A 397 -45.89 5.15 17.67
C SER A 397 -46.29 4.52 16.34
N ASP A 398 -45.35 4.11 15.47
CA ASP A 398 -45.68 3.46 14.18
C ASP A 398 -44.97 2.13 13.92
N GLY A 399 -44.11 1.68 14.85
CA GLY A 399 -43.35 0.44 14.77
C GLY A 399 -42.21 0.44 13.74
N ARG A 400 -41.84 1.60 13.18
CA ARG A 400 -40.79 1.72 12.16
C ARG A 400 -39.45 2.15 12.77
N LYS A 401 -38.35 1.60 12.25
CA LYS A 401 -36.98 2.05 12.56
C LYS A 401 -36.65 3.24 11.66
N ARG A 402 -36.15 4.34 12.23
CA ARG A 402 -35.70 5.51 11.47
C ARG A 402 -34.30 5.92 11.90
N PHE A 403 -33.55 6.47 10.95
CA PHE A 403 -32.34 7.22 11.26
C PHE A 403 -32.74 8.63 11.62
N VAL A 404 -32.31 9.08 12.80
CA VAL A 404 -32.59 10.43 13.29
C VAL A 404 -31.25 11.15 13.40
N PHE A 405 -31.11 12.23 12.65
CA PHE A 405 -29.94 13.10 12.69
C PHE A 405 -30.36 14.41 13.36
N HIS A 406 -29.66 14.79 14.43
CA HIS A 406 -29.92 16.08 15.08
C HIS A 406 -28.90 17.11 14.62
N LYS A 407 -29.36 18.33 14.34
CA LYS A 407 -28.51 19.50 14.16
C LYS A 407 -29.17 20.70 14.82
N ASN A 408 -28.54 21.25 15.86
CA ASN A 408 -28.96 22.50 16.54
C ASN A 408 -30.47 22.55 16.86
N ASP A 409 -30.99 21.57 17.59
CA ASP A 409 -32.41 21.42 17.95
C ASP A 409 -33.40 21.17 16.80
N GLU A 410 -32.92 21.03 15.56
CA GLU A 410 -33.72 20.54 14.43
C GLU A 410 -33.52 19.03 14.24
N ILE A 411 -34.64 18.30 14.20
CA ILE A 411 -34.68 16.85 13.95
C ILE A 411 -34.84 16.62 12.45
N PHE A 412 -33.80 16.09 11.81
CA PHE A 412 -33.89 15.60 10.44
C PHE A 412 -34.19 14.11 10.47
N SER A 413 -35.44 13.76 10.14
CA SER A 413 -35.86 12.37 9.96
C SER A 413 -36.00 12.08 8.47
N VAL A 414 -35.31 11.05 7.96
CA VAL A 414 -35.58 10.53 6.62
C VAL A 414 -36.89 9.72 6.69
N ARG A 415 -37.97 10.26 6.09
CA ARG A 415 -39.32 9.68 6.14
C ARG A 415 -39.49 8.53 5.14
N ASP A 416 -40.03 7.42 5.63
CA ASP A 416 -40.65 6.35 4.85
C ASP A 416 -42.03 6.80 4.33
N ASN A 417 -42.22 6.83 3.02
CA ASN A 417 -43.48 7.21 2.34
C ASN A 417 -44.22 6.01 1.73
N SER A 418 -44.06 4.80 2.25
CA SER A 418 -44.92 3.68 1.85
C SER A 418 -46.32 3.79 2.48
N LYS A 419 -47.35 3.95 1.63
CA LYS A 419 -48.76 3.71 1.98
C LYS A 419 -48.91 2.23 2.31
N LYS A 420 -49.38 1.92 3.53
CA LYS A 420 -49.87 0.58 3.86
C LYS A 420 -51.17 0.34 3.08
N ILE A 421 -51.16 -0.66 2.18
CA ILE A 421 -52.39 -1.25 1.67
C ILE A 421 -52.89 -2.19 2.79
N PRO A 422 -54.13 -2.05 3.29
CA PRO A 422 -54.66 -2.97 4.27
C PRO A 422 -54.87 -4.34 3.63
N ILE A 423 -54.43 -5.39 4.32
CA ILE A 423 -54.85 -6.74 4.01
C ILE A 423 -56.24 -6.91 4.62
N THR A 424 -57.25 -7.06 3.78
CA THR A 424 -58.48 -7.81 4.07
C THR A 424 -58.42 -9.12 3.34
#